data_AF-A0A5E4NM86-F1
#
_entry.id   AF-A0A5E4NM86-F1
#
_cell.length_a   1.000
_cell.length_b   1.000
_cell.length_c   1.000
_cell.angle_alpha   90.00
_cell.angle_beta   90.00
_cell.angle_gamma   90.00
#
_symmetry.space_group_name_H-M   'P 1'
#
loop_
_entity.id
_entity.type
_entity.pdbx_description
1 polymer ?
#
loop_
_entity_poly.entity_id
_entity_poly.type
_entity_poly.pdbx_seq_one_letter_code
_entity_poly.pdbx_strand_id
1 'polypeptide(L)'
;MTSVCRIFYRNINTPLSKIITTKLRVSSLESIRHYIHDEPQNTTSKQGAFAEFYQKTKEKQPIEDDQEFEVLLRNSNFINLGDPVGKQVVGTIFHVVDNDLYIDFGWKFHCVCTRPIKNADSYIRGSQVRLRIKSLELATRFLGSEKDLTLLEADATILGLYRKVKY
;
A
#
# COMPACT_ATOMS: atom_id res chain seq x y z
N MET A 1 27.62 -3.90 -34.74
CA MET A 1 28.27 -2.67 -34.22
C MET A 1 27.56 -2.29 -32.93
N THR A 2 28.12 -2.72 -31.80
CA THR A 2 27.58 -2.51 -30.45
C THR A 2 28.00 -1.14 -29.95
N SER A 3 27.05 -0.29 -29.56
CA SER A 3 27.33 1.00 -28.93
C SER A 3 26.86 0.97 -27.48
N VAL A 4 27.85 0.90 -26.59
CA VAL A 4 27.72 0.99 -25.15
C VAL A 4 27.48 2.47 -24.80
N CYS A 5 26.31 2.80 -24.27
CA CYS A 5 26.07 4.16 -23.76
C CYS A 5 26.53 4.24 -22.29
N ARG A 6 27.67 4.91 -22.12
CA ARG A 6 28.36 5.22 -20.86
C ARG A 6 27.55 6.26 -20.09
N ILE A 7 27.00 5.90 -18.93
CA ILE A 7 26.42 6.88 -18.00
C ILE A 7 27.58 7.61 -17.33
N PHE A 8 27.68 8.92 -17.58
CA PHE A 8 28.62 9.81 -16.91
C PHE A 8 28.25 9.94 -15.42
N TYR A 9 29.14 9.45 -14.55
CA TYR A 9 29.17 9.83 -13.15
C TYR A 9 29.52 11.32 -13.05
N ARG A 10 28.60 12.15 -12.54
CA ARG A 10 28.95 13.47 -12.01
C ARG A 10 29.28 13.32 -10.53
N ASN A 11 30.53 13.63 -10.23
CA ASN A 11 31.14 13.75 -8.92
C ASN A 11 30.42 14.85 -8.11
N ILE A 12 29.73 14.45 -7.04
CA ILE A 12 29.20 15.35 -6.02
C ILE A 12 29.91 14.98 -4.72
N ASN A 13 31.00 15.69 -4.45
CA ASN A 13 31.79 15.52 -3.26
C ASN A 13 31.10 16.26 -2.10
N THR A 14 30.09 15.64 -1.51
CA THR A 14 29.47 16.08 -0.24
C THR A 14 29.42 14.89 0.70
N PRO A 15 29.86 15.02 1.98
CA PRO A 15 29.75 13.93 2.93
C PRO A 15 28.27 13.59 3.15
N LEU A 16 27.91 12.32 2.95
CA LEU A 16 26.56 11.76 3.07
C LEU A 16 25.91 11.94 4.47
N SER A 17 26.61 12.50 5.45
CA SER A 17 26.10 12.72 6.80
C SER A 17 25.24 13.98 6.98
N LYS A 18 25.00 14.78 5.92
CA LYS A 18 24.29 16.06 6.05
C LYS A 18 23.10 16.28 5.12
N ILE A 19 22.73 15.30 4.29
CA ILE A 19 21.62 15.45 3.34
C ILE A 19 20.53 14.45 3.71
N ILE A 20 19.46 14.98 4.30
CA ILE A 20 18.17 14.35 4.64
C ILE A 20 18.15 13.66 6.02
N THR A 21 18.16 14.49 7.08
CA THR A 21 17.48 14.16 8.34
C THR A 21 16.13 14.88 8.40
N THR A 22 15.27 14.70 7.39
CA THR A 22 13.85 14.95 7.62
C THR A 22 13.29 13.69 8.25
N LYS A 23 13.30 13.65 9.60
CA LYS A 23 12.40 12.79 10.36
C LYS A 23 11.00 13.04 9.82
N LEU A 24 10.49 12.14 8.98
CA LEU A 24 9.06 11.99 8.80
C LEU A 24 8.55 11.43 10.12
N ARG A 25 8.32 12.34 11.07
CA ARG A 25 7.48 12.10 12.22
C ARG A 25 6.10 11.87 11.65
N VAL A 26 5.79 10.61 11.34
CA VAL A 26 4.40 10.17 11.34
C VAL A 26 3.93 10.50 12.75
N SER A 27 3.16 11.58 12.87
CA SER A 27 2.41 11.88 14.07
C SER A 27 1.45 10.71 14.24
N SER A 28 1.89 9.70 14.98
CA SER A 28 0.95 8.91 15.76
C SER A 28 0.05 9.93 16.46
N LEU A 29 -1.25 9.68 16.42
CA LEU A 29 -2.23 10.39 17.22
C LEU A 29 -1.94 10.13 18.71
N GLU A 30 -0.86 10.71 19.22
CA GLU A 30 -0.60 10.96 20.63
C GLU A 30 -0.97 12.43 20.92
N SER A 31 -2.16 12.84 20.49
CA SER A 31 -2.74 14.14 20.84
C SER A 31 -4.21 14.00 21.18
N ILE A 32 -4.52 12.97 21.97
CA ILE A 32 -5.58 13.02 23.00
C ILE A 32 -5.02 12.31 24.24
N ARG A 33 -3.93 12.83 24.80
CA ARG A 33 -3.72 12.67 26.24
C ARG A 33 -4.60 13.72 26.90
N HIS A 34 -5.82 13.30 27.26
CA HIS A 34 -6.60 14.02 28.25
C HIS A 34 -5.71 14.18 29.48
N TYR A 35 -5.39 15.43 29.84
CA TYR A 35 -4.85 15.77 31.14
C TYR A 35 -5.94 15.42 32.17
N ILE A 36 -5.88 14.20 32.71
CA ILE A 36 -6.54 13.86 33.95
C ILE A 36 -5.57 14.32 35.04
N HIS A 37 -5.95 15.39 35.76
CA HIS A 37 -5.38 15.68 37.05
C HIS A 37 -5.82 14.57 38.01
N ASP A 38 -4.91 13.64 38.32
CA ASP A 38 -5.10 12.74 39.46
C ASP A 38 -4.60 13.45 40.72
N GLU A 39 -5.56 14.05 41.44
CA GLU A 39 -5.48 14.19 42.89
C GLU A 39 -5.54 12.79 43.52
N PRO A 40 -4.77 12.48 44.59
CA PRO A 40 -4.69 11.13 45.11
C PRO A 40 -5.97 10.76 45.86
N GLN A 41 -6.85 10.00 45.22
CA GLN A 41 -7.98 9.35 45.88
C GLN A 41 -7.77 7.83 45.85
N ASN A 42 -7.42 7.32 47.03
CA ASN A 42 -7.27 5.92 47.36
C ASN A 42 -8.64 5.22 47.25
N THR A 43 -8.89 4.51 46.14
CA THR A 43 -9.96 3.51 46.07
C THR A 43 -9.48 2.27 45.33
N THR A 44 -9.44 1.16 46.07
CA THR A 44 -9.15 -0.20 45.60
C THR A 44 -10.24 -0.67 44.61
N SER A 45 -10.08 -0.32 43.33
CA SER A 45 -10.96 -0.83 42.27
C SER A 45 -10.51 -2.24 41.85
N LYS A 46 -11.29 -3.25 42.25
CA LYS A 46 -11.11 -4.62 41.78
C LYS A 46 -11.37 -4.64 40.28
N GLN A 47 -10.37 -4.98 39.48
CA GLN A 47 -10.53 -5.15 38.03
C GLN A 47 -11.59 -6.23 37.78
N GLY A 48 -12.61 -5.92 36.97
CA GLY A 48 -13.70 -6.85 36.70
C GLY A 48 -13.23 -8.07 35.92
N ALA A 49 -13.85 -9.24 36.15
CA ALA A 49 -13.49 -10.51 35.52
C ALA A 49 -13.43 -10.46 33.98
N PHE A 50 -14.21 -9.57 33.36
CA PHE A 50 -14.19 -9.35 31.92
C PHE A 50 -12.88 -8.69 31.43
N ALA A 51 -12.31 -7.77 32.21
CA ALA A 51 -11.06 -7.08 31.87
C ALA A 51 -9.86 -8.04 31.91
N GLU A 52 -9.82 -8.95 32.89
CA GLU A 52 -8.79 -10.00 32.97
C GLU A 52 -8.92 -11.00 31.81
N PHE A 53 -10.14 -11.41 31.47
CA PHE A 53 -10.38 -12.29 30.32
C PHE A 53 -9.92 -11.62 29.02
N TYR A 54 -10.26 -10.34 28.80
CA TYR A 54 -9.86 -9.59 27.61
C TYR A 54 -8.34 -9.48 27.48
N GLN A 55 -7.62 -9.28 28.59
CA GLN A 55 -6.15 -9.23 28.59
C GLN A 55 -5.54 -10.62 28.33
N LYS A 56 -6.17 -11.68 28.84
CA LYS A 56 -5.74 -13.06 28.65
C LYS A 56 -6.01 -13.58 27.24
N THR A 57 -7.09 -13.14 26.59
CA THR A 57 -7.43 -13.46 25.20
C THR A 57 -6.87 -12.47 24.19
N LYS A 58 -6.20 -11.39 24.65
CA LYS A 58 -5.43 -10.52 23.77
C LYS A 58 -4.26 -11.36 23.25
N GLU A 59 -4.46 -12.00 22.11
CA GLU A 59 -3.37 -12.66 21.39
C GLU A 59 -2.21 -11.66 21.32
N LYS A 60 -1.06 -12.07 21.84
CA LYS A 60 0.20 -11.38 21.62
C LYS A 60 0.44 -11.40 20.12
N GLN A 61 -0.08 -10.39 19.43
CA GLN A 61 0.47 -9.97 18.15
C GLN A 61 1.98 -9.87 18.40
N PRO A 62 2.82 -10.58 17.63
CA PRO A 62 4.25 -10.44 17.80
C PRO A 62 4.55 -8.95 17.73
N ILE A 63 5.20 -8.44 18.76
CA ILE A 63 5.71 -7.07 18.75
C ILE A 63 6.81 -7.16 17.70
N GLU A 64 6.47 -6.81 16.45
CA GLU A 64 7.49 -6.62 15.44
C GLU A 64 8.40 -5.52 15.97
N ASP A 65 9.68 -5.82 16.11
CA ASP A 65 10.68 -4.83 16.52
C ASP A 65 10.54 -3.60 15.61
N ASP A 66 10.74 -2.40 16.16
CA ASP A 66 10.71 -1.16 15.39
C ASP A 66 11.79 -1.20 14.30
N GLN A 67 11.43 -1.67 13.10
CA GLN A 67 12.33 -1.75 11.97
C GLN A 67 12.52 -0.37 11.33
N GLU A 68 13.72 -0.09 10.87
CA GLU A 68 13.99 1.11 10.10
C GLU A 68 13.23 1.09 8.77
N PHE A 69 12.82 2.28 8.29
CA PHE A 69 12.09 2.42 7.03
C PHE A 69 12.82 1.79 5.84
N GLU A 70 14.16 1.83 5.81
CA GLU A 70 14.96 1.21 4.75
C GLU A 70 14.76 -0.31 4.70
N VAL A 71 14.70 -0.97 5.87
CA VAL A 71 14.48 -2.41 5.99
C VAL A 71 13.07 -2.77 5.54
N LEU A 72 12.07 -2.02 5.99
CA LEU A 72 10.67 -2.22 5.59
C LEU A 72 10.48 -2.03 4.09
N LEU A 73 11.08 -0.99 3.51
CA LEU A 73 10.96 -0.70 2.08
C LEU A 73 11.63 -1.82 1.25
N ARG A 74 12.85 -2.23 1.62
CA ARG A 74 13.58 -3.31 0.92
C ARG A 74 12.86 -4.64 0.97
N ASN A 75 12.20 -4.96 2.08
CA ASN A 75 11.46 -6.21 2.26
C ASN A 75 10.01 -6.13 1.77
N SER A 76 9.55 -4.97 1.28
CA SER A 76 8.18 -4.82 0.82
C SER A 76 7.91 -5.63 -0.45
N ASN A 77 6.68 -6.14 -0.57
CA ASN A 77 6.23 -6.88 -1.76
C ASN A 77 6.39 -6.07 -3.05
N PHE A 78 6.28 -4.75 -2.97
CA PHE A 78 6.45 -3.87 -4.11
C PHE A 78 7.89 -3.85 -4.63
N ILE A 79 8.88 -3.64 -3.75
CA ILE A 79 10.29 -3.67 -4.15
C ILE A 79 10.69 -5.07 -4.65
N ASN A 80 10.17 -6.12 -4.02
CA ASN A 80 10.39 -7.50 -4.43
C ASN A 80 9.76 -7.85 -5.80
N LEU A 81 8.71 -7.14 -6.23
CA LEU A 81 8.05 -7.39 -7.51
C LEU A 81 8.94 -7.02 -8.71
N GLY A 82 9.81 -6.02 -8.53
CA GLY A 82 10.69 -5.50 -9.58
C GLY A 82 9.90 -4.73 -10.65
N ASP A 83 10.21 -4.96 -11.93
CA ASP A 83 9.45 -4.37 -13.04
C ASP A 83 7.99 -4.87 -13.01
N PRO A 84 7.02 -3.97 -12.79
CA PRO A 84 5.62 -4.34 -12.64
C PRO A 84 4.96 -4.75 -13.97
N VAL A 85 5.50 -4.33 -15.12
CA VAL A 85 4.83 -4.51 -16.41
C VAL A 85 4.71 -6.00 -16.76
N GLY A 86 3.49 -6.45 -17.03
CA GLY A 86 3.18 -7.85 -17.36
C GLY A 86 3.08 -8.81 -16.18
N LYS A 87 3.39 -8.36 -14.95
CA LYS A 87 3.25 -9.17 -13.73
C LYS A 87 1.79 -9.39 -13.37
N GLN A 88 1.53 -10.52 -12.71
CA GLN A 88 0.21 -10.88 -12.23
C GLN A 88 0.09 -10.56 -10.74
N VAL A 89 -0.97 -9.86 -10.37
CA VAL A 89 -1.28 -9.48 -8.98
C VAL A 89 -2.72 -9.81 -8.65
N VAL A 90 -3.04 -9.82 -7.36
CA VAL A 90 -4.41 -9.99 -6.88
C VAL A 90 -4.93 -8.65 -6.40
N GLY A 91 -6.08 -8.25 -6.92
CA GLY A 91 -6.80 -7.05 -6.51
C GLY A 91 -8.16 -7.38 -5.90
N THR A 92 -8.74 -6.41 -5.21
CA THR A 92 -10.08 -6.48 -4.65
C THR A 92 -10.94 -5.37 -5.24
N ILE A 93 -12.14 -5.71 -5.71
CA ILE A 93 -13.10 -4.72 -6.21
C ILE A 93 -13.64 -3.93 -5.01
N PHE A 94 -13.41 -2.62 -4.94
CA PHE A 94 -13.92 -1.79 -3.83
C PHE A 94 -15.14 -0.97 -4.22
N HIS A 95 -15.33 -0.68 -5.52
CA HIS A 95 -16.46 0.08 -6.03
C HIS A 95 -16.86 -0.42 -7.43
N VAL A 96 -18.15 -0.34 -7.74
CA VAL A 96 -18.74 -0.82 -9.00
C VAL A 96 -19.72 0.25 -9.47
N VAL A 97 -19.49 0.79 -10.66
CA VAL A 97 -20.36 1.77 -11.31
C VAL A 97 -20.77 1.20 -12.65
N ASP A 98 -22.04 0.86 -12.82
CA ASP A 98 -22.55 0.21 -14.03
C ASP A 98 -21.73 -1.03 -14.44
N ASN A 99 -20.89 -0.88 -15.48
CA ASN A 99 -19.99 -1.89 -16.01
C ASN A 99 -18.53 -1.66 -15.66
N ASP A 100 -18.20 -0.57 -14.97
CA ASP A 100 -16.84 -0.23 -14.57
C ASP A 100 -16.55 -0.73 -13.16
N LEU A 101 -15.45 -1.47 -13.03
CA LEU A 101 -14.98 -2.10 -11.81
C LEU A 101 -13.74 -1.37 -11.31
N TYR A 102 -13.87 -0.73 -10.15
CA TYR A 102 -12.77 -0.08 -9.46
C TYR A 102 -12.07 -1.09 -8.56
N ILE A 103 -10.80 -1.37 -8.86
CA ILE A 103 -10.05 -2.46 -8.25
C ILE A 103 -8.76 -1.93 -7.63
N ASP A 104 -8.60 -2.20 -6.35
CA ASP A 104 -7.37 -1.91 -5.61
C ASP A 104 -6.51 -3.17 -5.52
N PHE A 105 -5.22 -3.05 -5.81
CA PHE A 105 -4.23 -4.12 -5.72
C PHE A 105 -3.01 -3.72 -4.88
N GLY A 106 -3.16 -2.72 -4.01
CA GLY A 106 -2.13 -2.30 -3.05
C GLY A 106 -1.08 -1.36 -3.64
N TRP A 107 -1.39 -0.71 -4.76
CA TRP A 107 -0.56 0.35 -5.34
C TRP A 107 -1.13 1.74 -5.00
N LYS A 108 -0.38 2.79 -5.32
CA LYS A 108 -0.79 4.19 -5.13
C LYS A 108 -2.11 4.52 -5.85
N PHE A 109 -2.29 4.00 -7.06
CA PHE A 109 -3.48 4.20 -7.86
C PHE A 109 -4.18 2.87 -8.11
N HIS A 110 -5.50 2.88 -8.00
CA HIS A 110 -6.35 1.76 -8.39
C HIS A 110 -6.45 1.67 -9.91
N CYS A 111 -6.92 0.54 -10.43
CA CYS A 111 -7.28 0.42 -11.84
C CYS A 111 -8.79 0.35 -12.02
N VAL A 112 -9.26 0.91 -13.13
CA VAL A 112 -10.65 0.78 -13.57
C VAL A 112 -10.68 -0.19 -14.75
N CYS A 113 -11.43 -1.27 -14.61
CA CYS A 113 -11.57 -2.28 -15.66
C CYS A 113 -13.04 -2.48 -16.00
N THR A 114 -13.36 -2.72 -17.27
CA THR A 114 -14.71 -3.09 -17.66
C THR A 114 -15.07 -4.51 -17.19
N ARG A 115 -16.34 -4.71 -16.83
CA ARG A 115 -16.86 -5.99 -16.36
C ARG A 115 -16.75 -7.03 -17.47
N PRO A 116 -16.07 -8.16 -17.24
CA PRO A 116 -16.01 -9.24 -18.21
C PRO A 116 -17.41 -9.81 -18.50
N ILE A 117 -17.68 -10.10 -19.78
CA ILE A 117 -18.96 -10.69 -20.22
C ILE A 117 -19.15 -12.09 -19.62
N LYS A 118 -18.06 -12.85 -19.48
CA LYS A 118 -18.09 -14.18 -18.90
C LYS A 118 -18.22 -14.09 -17.38
N ASN A 119 -19.27 -14.70 -16.82
CA ASN A 119 -19.56 -14.74 -15.38
C ASN A 119 -19.65 -13.34 -14.75
N ALA A 120 -20.31 -12.40 -15.44
CA ALA A 120 -20.49 -11.01 -15.03
C ALA A 120 -20.98 -10.86 -13.58
N ASP A 121 -21.94 -11.70 -13.17
CA ASP A 121 -22.58 -11.67 -11.85
C ASP A 121 -21.62 -11.91 -10.67
N SER A 122 -20.47 -12.52 -10.93
CA SER A 122 -19.47 -12.82 -9.89
C SER A 122 -18.56 -11.63 -9.56
N TYR A 123 -18.53 -10.60 -10.41
CA TYR A 123 -17.71 -9.40 -10.24
C TYR A 123 -18.47 -8.35 -9.44
N ILE A 124 -18.69 -8.66 -8.16
CA ILE A 124 -19.31 -7.76 -7.18
C ILE A 124 -18.26 -7.09 -6.30
N ARG A 125 -18.67 -6.05 -5.57
CA ARG A 125 -17.84 -5.40 -4.55
C ARG A 125 -17.36 -6.44 -3.53
N GLY A 126 -16.07 -6.43 -3.23
CA GLY A 126 -15.40 -7.38 -2.34
C GLY A 126 -14.81 -8.61 -3.04
N SER A 127 -15.17 -8.86 -4.30
CA SER A 127 -14.59 -9.98 -5.06
C SER A 127 -13.09 -9.76 -5.31
N GLN A 128 -12.31 -10.82 -5.10
CA GLN A 128 -10.89 -10.82 -5.44
C GLN A 128 -10.69 -11.25 -6.89
N VAL A 129 -9.86 -10.53 -7.62
CA VAL A 129 -9.59 -10.73 -9.05
C VAL A 129 -8.10 -10.82 -9.32
N ARG A 130 -7.73 -11.60 -10.33
CA ARG A 130 -6.38 -11.67 -10.87
C ARG A 130 -6.23 -10.61 -11.95
N LEU A 131 -5.22 -9.77 -11.81
CA LEU A 131 -4.90 -8.70 -12.73
C LEU A 131 -3.55 -8.95 -13.38
N ARG A 132 -3.39 -8.51 -14.63
CA ARG A 132 -2.09 -8.29 -15.25
C ARG A 132 -1.86 -6.79 -15.38
N ILE A 133 -0.78 -6.31 -14.77
CA ILE A 133 -0.40 -4.90 -14.77
C ILE A 133 0.15 -4.53 -16.15
N LYS A 134 -0.27 -3.37 -16.69
CA LYS A 134 0.34 -2.75 -17.86
C LYS A 134 1.13 -1.50 -17.49
N SER A 135 0.53 -0.61 -16.70
CA SER A 135 1.19 0.56 -16.13
C SER A 135 0.70 0.82 -14.72
N LEU A 136 1.62 1.23 -13.85
CA LEU A 136 1.31 1.61 -12.47
C LEU A 136 0.74 3.03 -12.33
N GLU A 137 0.92 3.85 -13.37
CA GLU A 137 0.35 5.19 -13.46
C GLU A 137 0.15 5.53 -14.95
N LEU A 138 -1.06 5.96 -15.31
CA LEU A 138 -1.31 6.55 -16.62
C LEU A 138 -0.93 8.03 -16.60
N ALA A 139 0.34 8.30 -16.91
CA ALA A 139 0.86 9.63 -17.11
C ALA A 139 1.55 9.75 -18.47
N THR A 140 1.35 10.87 -19.15
CA THR A 140 2.02 11.18 -20.42
C THR A 140 2.29 12.68 -20.55
N ARG A 141 3.31 13.02 -21.33
CA ARG A 141 3.66 14.41 -21.66
C ARG A 141 3.19 14.72 -23.06
N PHE A 142 2.41 15.78 -23.20
CA PHE A 142 1.98 16.28 -24.50
C PHE A 142 2.91 17.39 -24.99
N LEU A 143 2.88 17.65 -26.30
CA LEU A 143 3.63 18.77 -26.85
C LEU A 143 3.08 20.09 -26.28
N GLY A 144 3.99 20.95 -25.80
CA GLY A 144 3.63 22.23 -25.18
C GLY A 144 3.33 22.16 -23.68
N SER A 145 3.27 20.98 -23.06
CA SER A 145 3.18 20.87 -21.59
C SER A 145 4.57 20.81 -20.95
N GLU A 146 4.80 21.62 -19.92
CA GLU A 146 6.03 21.58 -19.12
C GLU A 146 6.09 20.36 -18.18
N LYS A 147 4.93 19.83 -17.80
CA LYS A 147 4.75 18.74 -16.83
C LYS A 147 3.90 17.62 -17.42
N ASP A 148 4.02 16.44 -16.84
CA ASP A 148 3.23 15.27 -17.23
C ASP A 148 1.79 15.43 -16.76
N LEU A 149 0.84 15.05 -17.62
CA LEU A 149 -0.57 14.93 -17.26
C LEU A 149 -0.83 13.49 -16.82
N THR A 150 -1.44 13.32 -15.65
CA THR A 150 -1.76 12.01 -15.06
C THR A 150 -3.27 11.85 -14.92
N LEU A 151 -3.78 10.66 -15.23
CA LEU A 151 -5.19 10.30 -15.04
C LEU A 151 -5.49 9.85 -13.60
N LEU A 152 -4.46 9.73 -12.74
CA LEU A 152 -4.58 9.26 -11.35
C LEU A 152 -5.16 7.84 -11.23
N GLU A 153 -4.92 7.01 -12.24
CA GLU A 153 -5.31 5.61 -12.30
C GLU A 153 -4.18 4.75 -12.88
N ALA A 154 -4.18 3.47 -12.51
CA ALA A 154 -3.30 2.45 -13.08
C ALA A 154 -4.01 1.71 -14.22
N ASP A 155 -3.25 1.21 -15.19
CA ASP A 155 -3.76 0.37 -16.28
C ASP A 155 -3.44 -1.10 -16.01
N ALA A 156 -4.49 -1.91 -15.97
CA ALA A 156 -4.40 -3.35 -15.76
C ALA A 156 -5.50 -4.07 -16.54
N THR A 157 -5.35 -5.38 -16.67
CA THR A 157 -6.34 -6.24 -17.33
C THR A 157 -6.80 -7.35 -16.41
N ILE A 158 -8.12 -7.54 -16.31
CA ILE A 158 -8.70 -8.65 -15.56
C ILE A 158 -8.44 -9.95 -16.31
N LEU A 159 -7.78 -10.89 -15.64
CA LEU A 159 -7.59 -12.25 -16.13
C LEU A 159 -8.74 -13.17 -15.69
N GLY A 160 -9.27 -12.95 -14.48
CA GLY A 160 -10.39 -13.71 -13.93
C GLY A 160 -10.51 -13.57 -12.40
N LEU A 161 -11.47 -14.28 -11.80
CA LEU A 161 -11.64 -14.30 -10.34
C LEU A 161 -10.50 -15.05 -9.65
N TYR A 162 -10.07 -14.55 -8.50
CA TYR A 162 -9.06 -15.20 -7.68
C TYR A 162 -9.70 -16.26 -6.77
N ARG A 163 -9.45 -17.54 -7.06
CA ARG A 163 -9.79 -18.65 -6.16
C ARG A 163 -8.54 -19.08 -5.38
N LYS A 164 -8.63 -19.09 -4.05
CA LYS A 164 -7.62 -19.72 -3.20
C LYS A 164 -7.70 -21.23 -3.40
N VAL A 165 -6.60 -21.85 -3.84
CA VAL A 165 -6.48 -23.30 -3.86
C VAL A 165 -6.30 -23.76 -2.43
N LYS A 166 -7.20 -24.63 -1.92
CA LYS A 166 -7.00 -25.33 -0.66
C LYS A 166 -6.17 -26.58 -0.96
N TYR A 167 -5.05 -26.74 -0.27
CA TYR A 167 -4.22 -27.94 -0.29
C TYR A 167 -4.60 -28.83 0.89
#